data_AF-A0AAQ0QA65-F1
#
_entry.id   AF-A0AAQ0QA65-F1
#
_cell.length_a   1.000
_cell.length_b   1.000
_cell.length_c   1.000
_cell.angle_alpha   90.00
_cell.angle_beta   90.00
_cell.angle_gamma   90.00
#
_symmetry.space_group_name_H-M   'P 1'
#
loop_
_entity.id
_entity.type
_entity.pdbx_description
1 polymer ?
#
loop_
_entity_poly.entity_id
_entity_poly.type
_entity_poly.pdbx_seq_one_letter_code
_entity_poly.pdbx_strand_id
1 'polypeptide(L)'
;MKINKLILASCFVTMLGTHGIMKGEDVKFMRSSIYTVLVNSNDQNQRLDREAIETDSAGYALTLQESGLSSLGSVPQMVFPSIAIPEQFNDHNLQWRIIDFDALTADMTDEEAKAARPKSGGAGKFMKGLGGSLLAGASGKQESSLVRVEKVDDYMHAAVNKFLADNKVADYMVAKWYGYNPEGKPQFNTGLIQERGLENASAAELSKANANAEFKAMLSSQGFELLNNTFVVATNLRFRNNKAVAQEISDMVGGVAAVAAQNAGALGSLAAFGAKKGTEAAINGLMKDMYSVTAVTNLYKLDWNDDIDMALSDKVLYNENATLQDLLDAGLCKLSYVGQTKARSGVKKDKTKTLDQLAASATARAIDMALAKLQVENEVFRTTVPISKSADGFLYAKIGSKEGVNEGDEYEVLEQQLDEKTNKMIYKKVASAKVEKNGVWFNTTGADEIIANAEGAEAEAMKAAQELGYTKLKVGKKNDFSGYYLRLSKKKGKIE
;
A
#
# COMPACT_ATOMS: atom_id res chain seq x y z
N MET A 1 -7.45 -18.06 30.81
CA MET A 1 -8.17 -16.91 31.42
C MET A 1 -9.33 -16.54 30.50
N LYS A 2 -10.56 -16.35 30.98
CA LYS A 2 -11.71 -16.08 30.09
C LYS A 2 -11.67 -14.61 29.66
N ILE A 3 -11.38 -14.35 28.39
CA ILE A 3 -11.46 -13.01 27.81
C ILE A 3 -12.94 -12.62 27.75
N ASN A 4 -13.30 -11.53 28.43
CA ASN A 4 -14.67 -11.03 28.40
C ASN A 4 -15.01 -10.53 27.00
N LYS A 5 -16.15 -10.99 26.47
CA LYS A 5 -16.73 -10.44 25.23
C LYS A 5 -17.12 -8.98 25.49
N LEU A 6 -16.25 -8.04 25.12
CA LEU A 6 -16.66 -6.65 25.03
C LEU A 6 -17.64 -6.53 23.85
N ILE A 7 -18.83 -6.01 24.14
CA ILE A 7 -19.90 -5.88 23.16
C ILE A 7 -19.48 -4.77 22.17
N LEU A 8 -18.96 -5.18 21.01
CA LEU A 8 -18.86 -4.31 19.84
C LEU A 8 -20.29 -3.94 19.43
N ALA A 9 -20.70 -2.72 19.76
CA ALA A 9 -21.96 -2.16 19.32
C ALA A 9 -21.99 -2.19 17.79
N SER A 10 -22.91 -2.94 17.23
CA SER A 10 -23.12 -3.10 15.79
C SER A 10 -23.69 -1.81 15.20
N CYS A 11 -22.83 -0.82 14.97
CA CYS A 11 -23.12 0.27 14.05
C CYS A 11 -23.17 -0.31 12.63
N PHE A 12 -24.35 -0.81 12.25
CA PHE A 12 -24.77 -0.88 10.86
C PHE A 12 -24.78 0.55 10.31
N VAL A 13 -23.61 1.04 9.91
CA VAL A 13 -23.53 2.08 8.89
C VAL A 13 -23.99 1.39 7.62
N THR A 14 -25.25 1.60 7.28
CA THR A 14 -25.79 1.23 5.99
C THR A 14 -24.90 1.89 4.94
N MET A 15 -24.02 1.10 4.32
CA MET A 15 -23.27 1.50 3.14
C MET A 15 -24.32 1.75 2.04
N LEU A 16 -24.85 2.96 2.02
CA LEU A 16 -25.56 3.51 0.87
C LEU A 16 -24.52 3.58 -0.24
N GLY A 17 -24.39 2.46 -0.95
CA GLY A 17 -23.52 2.33 -2.09
C GLY A 17 -23.89 3.44 -3.07
N THR A 18 -23.05 4.46 -3.12
CA THR A 18 -23.05 5.44 -4.18
C THR A 18 -22.83 4.65 -5.45
N HIS A 19 -23.93 4.37 -6.15
CA HIS A 19 -23.89 3.73 -7.46
C HIS A 19 -23.19 4.72 -8.38
N GLY A 20 -21.86 4.59 -8.45
CA GLY A 20 -21.04 5.28 -9.42
C GLY A 20 -21.58 4.92 -10.79
N ILE A 21 -22.19 5.90 -11.45
CA ILE A 21 -22.67 5.77 -12.82
C ILE A 21 -21.45 5.36 -13.65
N MET A 22 -21.46 4.12 -14.15
CA MET A 22 -20.31 3.55 -14.87
C MET A 22 -19.99 4.44 -16.08
N LYS A 23 -18.83 5.10 -16.04
CA LYS A 23 -18.39 6.06 -17.06
C LYS A 23 -17.10 5.57 -17.70
N GLY A 24 -17.24 4.90 -18.85
CA GLY A 24 -16.22 4.81 -19.89
C GLY A 24 -14.93 4.03 -19.55
N GLU A 25 -14.85 2.79 -20.03
CA GLU A 25 -13.61 1.98 -20.09
C GLU A 25 -12.82 1.94 -18.78
N ASP A 26 -13.42 1.38 -17.73
CA ASP A 26 -12.73 1.06 -16.48
C ASP A 26 -11.50 0.18 -16.74
N VAL A 27 -10.37 0.53 -16.12
CA VAL A 27 -9.08 -0.11 -16.37
C VAL A 27 -9.04 -1.46 -15.66
N LYS A 28 -9.11 -2.54 -16.43
CA LYS A 28 -9.00 -3.90 -15.89
C LYS A 28 -7.54 -4.32 -15.78
N PHE A 29 -6.89 -3.86 -14.71
CA PHE A 29 -5.53 -4.29 -14.32
C PHE A 29 -5.51 -5.77 -13.95
N MET A 30 -4.36 -6.44 -14.11
CA MET A 30 -4.15 -7.76 -13.51
C MET A 30 -3.77 -7.60 -12.04
N ARG A 31 -4.79 -7.73 -11.19
CA ARG A 31 -4.72 -7.23 -9.81
C ARG A 31 -4.21 -8.28 -8.84
N SER A 32 -3.18 -7.91 -8.07
CA SER A 32 -2.94 -8.58 -6.79
C SER A 32 -4.09 -8.26 -5.84
N SER A 33 -4.51 -9.23 -5.04
CA SER A 33 -5.53 -9.04 -4.01
C SER A 33 -4.89 -8.48 -2.73
N ILE A 34 -5.40 -7.36 -2.20
CA ILE A 34 -4.86 -6.78 -0.96
C ILE A 34 -5.92 -6.67 0.15
N TYR A 35 -5.51 -7.02 1.35
CA TYR A 35 -6.19 -6.71 2.60
C TYR A 35 -5.39 -5.63 3.31
N THR A 36 -6.02 -4.48 3.55
CA THR A 36 -5.39 -3.31 4.19
C THR A 36 -5.81 -3.22 5.66
N VAL A 37 -4.83 -3.06 6.54
CA VAL A 37 -5.04 -2.98 8.00
C VAL A 37 -4.31 -1.77 8.57
N LEU A 38 -5.00 -0.96 9.37
CA LEU A 38 -4.39 0.07 10.20
C LEU A 38 -3.86 -0.55 11.50
N VAL A 39 -2.57 -0.37 11.76
CA VAL A 39 -1.92 -0.65 13.04
C VAL A 39 -2.00 0.62 13.90
N ASN A 40 -3.05 0.70 14.72
CA ASN A 40 -3.35 1.87 15.54
C ASN A 40 -2.78 1.70 16.96
N SER A 41 -2.09 2.74 17.45
CA SER A 41 -1.59 2.83 18.83
C SER A 41 -2.09 4.14 19.42
N ASN A 42 -2.95 4.05 20.43
CA ASN A 42 -3.45 5.19 21.18
C ASN A 42 -2.31 5.87 21.95
N ASP A 43 -1.35 5.11 22.46
CA ASP A 43 -0.14 5.64 23.11
C ASP A 43 0.67 6.51 22.13
N GLN A 44 0.89 6.05 20.90
CA GLN A 44 1.52 6.84 19.84
C GLN A 44 0.71 8.11 19.53
N ASN A 45 -0.62 7.97 19.38
CA ASN A 45 -1.49 9.08 19.04
C ASN A 45 -1.48 10.18 20.12
N GLN A 46 -1.58 9.81 21.40
CA GLN A 46 -1.47 10.74 22.54
C GLN A 46 -0.09 11.41 22.62
N ARG A 47 0.98 10.67 22.31
CA ARG A 47 2.35 11.22 22.28
C ARG A 47 2.50 12.25 21.14
N LEU A 48 1.90 12.00 19.98
CA LEU A 48 1.89 12.93 18.84
C LEU A 48 1.09 14.20 19.12
N ASP A 49 -0.06 14.09 19.79
CA ASP A 49 -0.81 15.27 20.25
C ASP A 49 0.01 16.10 21.26
N ARG A 50 0.66 15.45 22.23
CA ARG A 50 1.53 16.14 23.21
C ARG A 50 2.68 16.88 22.54
N GLU A 51 3.37 16.22 21.61
CA GLU A 51 4.44 16.80 20.79
C GLU A 51 3.96 18.05 20.01
N ALA A 52 2.75 18.00 19.45
CA ALA A 52 2.15 19.14 18.77
C ALA A 52 1.79 20.29 19.74
N ILE A 53 1.28 19.98 20.94
CA ILE A 53 0.97 20.95 22.00
C ILE A 53 2.24 21.63 22.54
N GLU A 54 3.30 20.85 22.79
CA GLU A 54 4.59 21.35 23.28
C GLU A 54 5.27 22.29 22.26
N THR A 55 5.04 22.06 20.96
CA THR A 55 5.59 22.89 19.88
C THR A 55 4.74 24.12 19.56
N ASP A 56 3.41 23.99 19.53
CA ASP A 56 2.48 25.04 19.10
C ASP A 56 1.10 24.85 19.73
N SER A 57 1.00 25.05 21.05
CA SER A 57 -0.25 24.85 21.81
C SER A 57 -1.43 25.66 21.27
N ALA A 58 -1.19 26.90 20.83
CA ALA A 58 -2.21 27.78 20.29
C ALA A 58 -2.68 27.32 18.89
N GLY A 59 -1.75 26.97 17.99
CA GLY A 59 -2.08 26.42 16.68
C GLY A 59 -2.79 25.07 16.77
N TYR A 60 -2.37 24.21 17.70
CA TYR A 60 -3.04 22.93 17.98
C TYR A 60 -4.48 23.14 18.49
N ALA A 61 -4.68 23.99 19.49
CA ALA A 61 -6.00 24.27 20.06
C ALA A 61 -6.95 24.90 19.01
N LEU A 62 -6.46 25.85 18.21
CA LEU A 62 -7.22 26.43 17.10
C LEU A 62 -7.58 25.37 16.06
N THR A 63 -6.64 24.50 15.68
CA THR A 63 -6.89 23.42 14.72
C THR A 63 -8.03 22.51 15.21
N LEU A 64 -7.97 22.05 16.47
CA LEU A 64 -9.04 21.23 17.04
C LEU A 64 -10.40 21.93 17.05
N GLN A 65 -10.42 23.22 17.41
CA GLN A 65 -11.63 24.03 17.43
C GLN A 65 -12.25 24.18 16.04
N GLU A 66 -11.44 24.50 15.02
CA GLU A 66 -11.89 24.67 13.63
C GLU A 66 -12.32 23.35 12.98
N SER A 67 -11.67 22.24 13.31
CA SER A 67 -12.01 20.92 12.76
C SER A 67 -13.08 20.17 13.54
N GLY A 68 -13.47 20.63 14.73
CA GLY A 68 -14.39 19.93 15.64
C GLY A 68 -13.82 18.61 16.19
N LEU A 69 -12.49 18.47 16.24
CA LEU A 69 -11.82 17.23 16.65
C LEU A 69 -11.38 17.30 18.11
N SER A 70 -11.28 16.14 18.77
CA SER A 70 -10.74 16.02 20.14
C SER A 70 -9.24 15.70 20.20
N SER A 71 -8.66 15.25 19.08
CA SER A 71 -7.28 14.78 18.94
C SER A 71 -6.90 14.87 17.46
N LEU A 72 -5.63 15.19 17.15
CA LEU A 72 -5.09 15.08 15.79
C LEU A 72 -4.49 13.69 15.55
N GLY A 73 -3.95 13.07 16.60
CA GLY A 73 -3.48 11.68 16.59
C GLY A 73 -4.57 10.67 16.23
N SER A 74 -5.85 10.93 16.51
CA SER A 74 -6.97 10.05 16.13
C SER A 74 -7.37 10.11 14.65
N VAL A 75 -6.94 11.14 13.91
CA VAL A 75 -7.33 11.38 12.50
C VAL A 75 -7.07 10.17 11.60
N PRO A 76 -5.91 9.48 11.64
CA PRO A 76 -5.68 8.30 10.83
C PRO A 76 -6.70 7.17 11.06
N GLN A 77 -7.15 6.96 12.29
CA GLN A 77 -8.15 5.94 12.61
C GLN A 77 -9.54 6.29 12.05
N MET A 78 -9.89 7.59 12.03
CA MET A 78 -11.14 8.06 11.46
C MET A 78 -11.16 7.98 9.92
N VAL A 79 -10.05 8.35 9.26
CA VAL A 79 -10.01 8.38 7.77
C VAL A 79 -9.65 7.05 7.12
N PHE A 80 -8.83 6.20 7.75
CA PHE A 80 -8.36 4.95 7.11
C PHE A 80 -9.47 4.04 6.56
N PRO A 81 -10.60 3.81 7.26
CA PRO A 81 -11.65 2.92 6.76
C PRO A 81 -12.31 3.37 5.45
N SER A 82 -12.32 4.68 5.15
CA SER A 82 -12.90 5.25 3.93
C SER A 82 -11.91 5.38 2.77
N ILE A 83 -10.62 5.08 2.99
CA ILE A 83 -9.61 5.07 1.92
C ILE A 83 -9.89 3.89 0.99
N ALA A 84 -10.20 4.20 -0.27
CA ALA A 84 -10.42 3.20 -1.31
C ALA A 84 -9.15 2.39 -1.61
N ILE A 85 -9.32 1.11 -1.94
CA ILE A 85 -8.25 0.28 -2.48
C ILE A 85 -7.81 0.84 -3.83
N PRO A 86 -6.51 1.06 -4.10
CA PRO A 86 -6.07 1.59 -5.39
C PRO A 86 -6.41 0.64 -6.54
N GLU A 87 -6.74 1.20 -7.71
CA GLU A 87 -7.27 0.46 -8.86
C GLU A 87 -6.32 -0.62 -9.40
N GLN A 88 -5.03 -0.62 -9.05
CA GLN A 88 -4.13 -1.71 -9.41
C GLN A 88 -4.39 -3.02 -8.64
N PHE A 89 -5.19 -2.96 -7.58
CA PHE A 89 -5.41 -4.06 -6.63
C PHE A 89 -6.90 -4.45 -6.53
N ASN A 90 -7.12 -5.72 -6.16
CA ASN A 90 -8.44 -6.24 -5.85
C ASN A 90 -8.71 -6.09 -4.35
N ASP A 91 -9.90 -5.58 -3.97
CA ASP A 91 -10.29 -5.50 -2.57
C ASP A 91 -10.46 -6.91 -2.01
N HIS A 92 -9.53 -7.27 -1.12
CA HIS A 92 -9.56 -8.52 -0.39
C HIS A 92 -9.62 -8.28 1.13
N ASN A 93 -10.15 -7.12 1.53
CA ASN A 93 -10.32 -6.75 2.92
C ASN A 93 -11.20 -7.75 3.68
N LEU A 94 -10.78 -8.05 4.91
CA LEU A 94 -11.59 -8.73 5.92
C LEU A 94 -12.20 -7.71 6.90
N GLN A 95 -13.04 -8.17 7.81
CA GLN A 95 -13.73 -7.33 8.80
C GLN A 95 -12.77 -6.52 9.71
N TRP A 96 -11.59 -7.04 10.03
CA TRP A 96 -10.64 -6.40 10.94
C TRP A 96 -9.78 -5.34 10.24
N ARG A 97 -10.36 -4.19 9.90
CA ARG A 97 -9.64 -3.09 9.21
C ARG A 97 -8.69 -2.29 10.12
N ILE A 98 -8.90 -2.32 11.43
CA ILE A 98 -8.09 -1.61 12.43
C ILE A 98 -7.71 -2.62 13.51
N ILE A 99 -6.43 -2.68 13.88
CA ILE A 99 -5.93 -3.49 15.00
C ILE A 99 -5.39 -2.60 16.11
N ASP A 100 -5.65 -3.01 17.35
CA ASP A 100 -5.16 -2.37 18.56
C ASP A 100 -3.74 -2.88 18.85
N PHE A 101 -2.75 -2.07 18.49
CA PHE A 101 -1.34 -2.39 18.72
C PHE A 101 -0.98 -2.40 20.20
N ASP A 102 -1.60 -1.54 21.01
CA ASP A 102 -1.26 -1.41 22.42
C ASP A 102 -1.71 -2.66 23.18
N ALA A 103 -2.94 -3.13 22.92
CA ALA A 103 -3.46 -4.39 23.45
C ALA A 103 -2.67 -5.61 22.94
N LEU A 104 -2.27 -5.64 21.67
CA LEU A 104 -1.46 -6.73 21.11
C LEU A 104 -0.04 -6.80 21.70
N THR A 105 0.50 -5.68 22.19
CA THR A 105 1.87 -5.56 22.71
C THR A 105 1.96 -5.30 24.22
N ALA A 106 0.84 -5.42 24.94
CA ALA A 106 0.78 -5.19 26.39
C ALA A 106 1.72 -6.12 27.17
N ASP A 107 1.70 -7.42 26.83
CA ASP A 107 2.49 -8.47 27.48
C ASP A 107 3.77 -8.84 26.69
N MET A 108 4.11 -8.11 25.62
CA MET A 108 5.29 -8.41 24.79
C MET A 108 6.57 -7.80 25.36
N THR A 109 7.60 -8.61 25.54
CA THR A 109 8.96 -8.16 25.86
C THR A 109 9.71 -7.60 24.66
N ASP A 110 10.72 -6.80 24.94
CA ASP A 110 11.66 -6.25 23.97
C ASP A 110 12.41 -7.38 23.23
N GLU A 111 12.74 -8.45 23.95
CA GLU A 111 13.42 -9.65 23.45
C GLU A 111 12.53 -10.43 22.47
N GLU A 112 11.25 -10.65 22.80
CA GLU A 112 10.29 -11.29 21.90
C GLU A 112 10.07 -10.45 20.63
N ALA A 113 9.90 -9.13 20.78
CA ALA A 113 9.73 -8.22 19.65
C ALA A 113 10.94 -8.20 18.72
N LYS A 114 12.17 -8.27 19.28
CA LYS A 114 13.42 -8.40 18.52
C LYS A 114 13.58 -9.79 17.89
N ALA A 115 13.22 -10.86 18.61
CA ALA A 115 13.34 -12.25 18.14
C ALA A 115 12.38 -12.58 16.99
N ALA A 116 11.19 -11.97 16.99
CA ALA A 116 10.21 -12.10 15.91
C ALA A 116 10.69 -11.49 14.58
N ARG A 117 11.68 -10.58 14.56
CA ARG A 117 12.07 -9.84 13.36
C ARG A 117 12.59 -10.75 12.24
N PRO A 118 12.24 -10.48 10.97
CA PRO A 118 12.58 -11.35 9.86
C PRO A 118 14.10 -11.28 9.59
N LYS A 119 14.77 -12.43 9.69
CA LYS A 119 16.24 -12.54 9.60
C LYS A 119 16.81 -12.35 8.19
N SER A 120 15.97 -12.44 7.15
CA SER A 120 16.36 -12.30 5.74
C SER A 120 15.25 -11.62 4.94
N GLY A 121 15.61 -10.58 4.19
CA GLY A 121 14.70 -9.71 3.45
C GLY A 121 15.22 -8.27 3.45
N GLY A 122 14.52 -7.35 2.79
CA GLY A 122 14.87 -5.92 2.76
C GLY A 122 15.09 -5.31 4.15
N ALA A 123 14.42 -5.86 5.16
CA ALA A 123 14.58 -5.57 6.59
C ALA A 123 16.04 -5.52 7.09
N GLY A 124 16.94 -6.36 6.58
CA GLY A 124 18.35 -6.33 6.98
C GLY A 124 19.10 -5.08 6.49
N LYS A 125 18.72 -4.59 5.31
CA LYS A 125 19.14 -3.28 4.79
C LYS A 125 18.37 -2.15 5.49
N PHE A 126 17.14 -2.42 5.94
CA PHE A 126 16.30 -1.48 6.70
C PHE A 126 16.94 -1.11 8.04
N MET A 127 17.27 -2.11 8.85
CA MET A 127 17.89 -1.88 10.15
C MET A 127 19.30 -1.31 10.06
N LYS A 128 20.07 -1.61 8.99
CA LYS A 128 21.37 -0.93 8.75
C LYS A 128 21.20 0.58 8.45
N GLY A 129 20.09 0.98 7.84
CA GLY A 129 19.76 2.38 7.57
C GLY A 129 19.15 3.12 8.77
N LEU A 130 18.38 2.44 9.62
CA LEU A 130 17.64 3.07 10.74
C LEU A 130 18.34 2.95 12.11
N GLY A 131 19.03 1.84 12.40
CA GLY A 131 19.57 1.56 13.74
C GLY A 131 21.06 1.15 13.80
N GLY A 132 21.63 0.68 12.68
CA GLY A 132 22.99 0.10 12.64
C GLY A 132 24.13 1.06 12.99
N SER A 133 23.91 2.38 12.95
CA SER A 133 24.88 3.41 13.37
C SER A 133 24.51 4.10 14.70
N LEU A 134 23.31 3.87 15.23
CA LEU A 134 22.78 4.58 16.40
C LEU A 134 22.87 3.76 17.70
N LEU A 135 22.92 2.43 17.59
CA LEU A 135 22.99 1.50 18.72
C LEU A 135 24.41 1.20 19.24
N ALA A 136 25.46 1.69 18.56
CA ALA A 136 26.85 1.50 18.96
C ALA A 136 27.45 2.67 19.77
N GLY A 137 26.72 3.79 19.88
CA GLY A 137 27.13 4.98 20.64
C GLY A 137 26.44 5.02 22.00
N ALA A 138 27.20 4.85 23.09
CA ALA A 138 26.67 4.83 24.45
C ALA A 138 26.25 6.23 24.95
N SER A 139 25.52 6.25 26.07
CA SER A 139 25.11 7.41 26.90
C SER A 139 23.84 8.20 26.50
N GLY A 140 22.68 7.65 26.89
CA GLY A 140 21.73 8.40 27.73
C GLY A 140 20.72 9.36 27.08
N LYS A 141 20.76 9.62 25.77
CA LYS A 141 19.68 10.34 25.05
C LYS A 141 19.48 9.76 23.65
N GLN A 142 18.34 9.13 23.39
CA GLN A 142 17.95 8.62 22.06
C GLN A 142 16.55 9.11 21.69
N GLU A 143 16.49 10.18 20.91
CA GLU A 143 15.24 10.81 20.45
C GLU A 143 15.44 11.58 19.13
N SER A 144 14.59 11.37 18.11
CA SER A 144 13.97 12.41 17.24
C SER A 144 13.04 11.81 16.13
N SER A 145 11.75 11.47 16.35
CA SER A 145 10.71 10.62 15.65
C SER A 145 10.67 10.44 14.09
N LEU A 146 11.69 10.88 13.37
CA LEU A 146 12.28 10.15 12.23
C LEU A 146 13.45 9.22 12.65
N VAL A 147 13.73 9.20 13.97
CA VAL A 147 14.93 8.77 14.74
C VAL A 147 14.58 8.54 16.27
N ARG A 148 13.43 9.01 16.82
CA ARG A 148 12.81 8.48 18.08
C ARG A 148 12.16 7.21 17.57
N VAL A 149 12.63 6.06 18.02
CA VAL A 149 12.00 4.80 17.67
C VAL A 149 10.68 4.75 18.44
N GLU A 150 9.54 4.75 17.75
CA GLU A 150 8.27 4.47 18.42
C GLU A 150 8.29 3.00 18.86
N LYS A 151 7.60 2.64 19.96
CA LYS A 151 7.38 1.21 20.28
C LYS A 151 6.82 0.47 19.06
N VAL A 152 5.96 1.14 18.28
CA VAL A 152 5.44 0.63 17.01
C VAL A 152 6.54 0.31 15.99
N ASP A 153 7.57 1.14 15.80
CA ASP A 153 8.65 0.85 14.84
C ASP A 153 9.40 -0.45 15.20
N ASP A 154 9.60 -0.70 16.49
CA ASP A 154 10.33 -1.88 16.99
C ASP A 154 9.47 -3.16 17.09
N TYR A 155 8.16 -3.03 17.34
CA TYR A 155 7.26 -4.15 17.63
C TYR A 155 6.25 -4.45 16.51
N MET A 156 6.03 -3.56 15.53
CA MET A 156 4.96 -3.71 14.52
C MET A 156 4.96 -5.06 13.80
N HIS A 157 6.14 -5.63 13.54
CA HIS A 157 6.21 -6.97 12.94
C HIS A 157 5.72 -8.07 13.89
N ALA A 158 6.13 -8.05 15.17
CA ALA A 158 5.67 -9.01 16.18
C ALA A 158 4.15 -8.87 16.44
N ALA A 159 3.67 -7.63 16.60
CA ALA A 159 2.27 -7.31 16.81
C ALA A 159 1.39 -7.79 15.64
N VAL A 160 1.79 -7.50 14.40
CA VAL A 160 1.05 -7.94 13.20
C VAL A 160 1.13 -9.46 13.05
N ASN A 161 2.29 -10.11 13.22
CA ASN A 161 2.39 -11.57 13.16
C ASN A 161 1.44 -12.25 14.18
N LYS A 162 1.42 -11.75 15.42
CA LYS A 162 0.50 -12.21 16.47
C LYS A 162 -0.95 -12.06 16.03
N PHE A 163 -1.33 -10.87 15.55
CA PHE A 163 -2.68 -10.63 15.04
C PHE A 163 -3.06 -11.59 13.90
N LEU A 164 -2.19 -11.77 12.89
CA LEU A 164 -2.44 -12.62 11.73
C LEU A 164 -2.62 -14.10 12.13
N ALA A 165 -1.82 -14.57 13.08
CA ALA A 165 -1.86 -15.95 13.57
C ALA A 165 -3.05 -16.20 14.50
N ASP A 166 -3.28 -15.34 15.50
CA ASP A 166 -4.35 -15.49 16.50
C ASP A 166 -5.74 -15.38 15.86
N ASN A 167 -5.90 -14.55 14.82
CA ASN A 167 -7.16 -14.34 14.09
C ASN A 167 -7.27 -15.17 12.81
N LYS A 168 -6.32 -16.09 12.55
CA LYS A 168 -6.35 -17.03 11.40
C LYS A 168 -6.56 -16.33 10.05
N VAL A 169 -5.90 -15.18 9.87
CA VAL A 169 -6.17 -14.27 8.74
C VAL A 169 -5.92 -14.94 7.39
N ALA A 170 -4.89 -15.79 7.30
CA ALA A 170 -4.59 -16.54 6.07
C ALA A 170 -5.78 -17.42 5.64
N ASP A 171 -6.37 -18.16 6.57
CA ASP A 171 -7.51 -19.04 6.35
C ASP A 171 -8.76 -18.26 5.96
N TYR A 172 -9.03 -17.10 6.61
CA TYR A 172 -10.13 -16.22 6.22
C TYR A 172 -9.95 -15.58 4.83
N MET A 173 -8.73 -15.30 4.39
CA MET A 173 -8.45 -14.84 3.02
C MET A 173 -8.72 -15.95 2.00
N VAL A 174 -8.34 -17.20 2.30
CA VAL A 174 -8.70 -18.37 1.47
C VAL A 174 -10.22 -18.56 1.45
N ALA A 175 -10.90 -18.50 2.60
CA ALA A 175 -12.36 -18.60 2.69
C ALA A 175 -13.08 -17.52 1.85
N LYS A 176 -12.55 -16.29 1.82
CA LYS A 176 -13.08 -15.21 0.96
C LYS A 176 -12.89 -15.53 -0.53
N TRP A 177 -11.73 -16.04 -0.94
CA TRP A 177 -11.49 -16.49 -2.32
C TRP A 177 -12.47 -17.59 -2.74
N TYR A 178 -12.69 -18.59 -1.89
CA TYR A 178 -13.65 -19.67 -2.12
C TYR A 178 -15.10 -19.31 -1.70
N GLY A 179 -15.41 -18.01 -1.62
CA GLY A 179 -16.78 -17.49 -1.48
C GLY A 179 -17.61 -18.10 -0.34
N TYR A 180 -16.98 -18.49 0.77
CA TYR A 180 -17.64 -19.24 1.84
C TYR A 180 -18.83 -18.47 2.42
N ASN A 181 -20.02 -19.08 2.36
CA ASN A 181 -21.26 -18.49 2.86
C ASN A 181 -21.66 -19.13 4.21
N PRO A 182 -21.58 -18.40 5.34
CA PRO A 182 -22.00 -18.88 6.65
C PRO A 182 -23.53 -18.80 6.90
N GLU A 183 -24.28 -18.06 6.08
CA GLU A 183 -25.71 -17.78 6.29
C GLU A 183 -26.65 -18.74 5.53
N GLY A 184 -26.09 -19.65 4.72
CA GLY A 184 -26.81 -20.67 3.94
C GLY A 184 -26.34 -22.10 4.24
N LYS A 185 -26.39 -22.99 3.24
CA LYS A 185 -25.62 -24.26 3.31
C LYS A 185 -24.13 -23.87 3.37
N PRO A 186 -23.36 -24.28 4.39
CA PRO A 186 -21.91 -24.07 4.41
C PRO A 186 -21.30 -24.75 3.19
N GLN A 187 -20.82 -23.95 2.25
CA GLN A 187 -20.22 -24.45 1.02
C GLN A 187 -19.16 -23.47 0.52
N PHE A 188 -18.02 -24.03 0.16
CA PHE A 188 -17.00 -23.35 -0.63
C PHE A 188 -17.42 -23.38 -2.11
N ASN A 189 -17.08 -22.34 -2.85
CA ASN A 189 -17.36 -22.24 -4.28
C ASN A 189 -16.28 -21.39 -4.99
N THR A 190 -16.13 -21.59 -6.29
CA THR A 190 -15.07 -20.94 -7.07
C THR A 190 -15.54 -19.64 -7.75
N GLY A 191 -16.67 -19.06 -7.32
CA GLY A 191 -17.32 -17.93 -8.02
C GLY A 191 -16.41 -16.70 -8.13
N LEU A 192 -15.91 -16.21 -6.99
CA LEU A 192 -15.01 -15.05 -6.94
C LEU A 192 -13.67 -15.32 -7.66
N ILE A 193 -13.20 -16.57 -7.64
CA ILE A 193 -12.00 -17.00 -8.38
C ILE A 193 -12.24 -16.83 -9.88
N GLN A 194 -13.32 -17.41 -10.40
CA GLN A 194 -13.66 -17.36 -11.83
C GLN A 194 -13.99 -15.95 -12.32
N GLU A 195 -14.66 -15.14 -11.49
CA GLU A 195 -14.91 -13.72 -11.75
C GLU A 195 -13.60 -12.95 -11.96
N ARG A 196 -12.67 -13.04 -11.01
CA ARG A 196 -11.36 -12.36 -11.07
C ARG A 196 -10.44 -12.91 -12.16
N GLY A 197 -10.60 -14.16 -12.56
CA GLY A 197 -9.95 -14.71 -13.76
C GLY A 197 -10.42 -14.04 -15.06
N LEU A 198 -11.72 -13.69 -15.13
CA LEU A 198 -12.32 -13.00 -16.28
C LEU A 198 -12.13 -11.47 -16.26
N GLU A 199 -11.90 -10.86 -15.09
CA GLU A 199 -11.65 -9.42 -14.98
C GLU A 199 -10.53 -8.96 -15.92
N ASN A 200 -9.46 -9.75 -16.03
CA ASN A 200 -8.25 -9.39 -16.77
C ASN A 200 -8.37 -9.53 -18.30
N ALA A 201 -9.44 -10.13 -18.80
CA ALA A 201 -9.62 -10.38 -20.22
C ALA A 201 -9.90 -9.09 -21.00
N SER A 202 -9.15 -8.87 -22.08
CA SER A 202 -9.39 -7.79 -23.04
C SER A 202 -10.77 -7.91 -23.71
N ALA A 203 -11.26 -6.83 -24.32
CA ALA A 203 -12.54 -6.85 -25.05
C ALA A 203 -12.57 -7.92 -26.17
N ALA A 204 -11.43 -8.18 -26.82
CA ALA A 204 -11.30 -9.24 -27.82
C ALA A 204 -11.40 -10.64 -27.20
N GLU A 205 -10.77 -10.85 -26.04
CA GLU A 205 -10.84 -12.12 -25.32
C GLU A 205 -12.22 -12.38 -24.73
N LEU A 206 -12.89 -11.36 -24.17
CA LEU A 206 -14.28 -11.46 -23.70
C LEU A 206 -15.25 -11.77 -24.86
N SER A 207 -15.05 -11.15 -26.03
CA SER A 207 -15.81 -11.49 -27.24
C SER A 207 -15.60 -12.94 -27.66
N LYS A 208 -14.34 -13.42 -27.68
CA LYS A 208 -14.00 -14.81 -27.98
C LYS A 208 -14.55 -15.78 -26.93
N ALA A 209 -14.55 -15.41 -25.65
CA ALA A 209 -15.09 -16.22 -24.54
C ALA A 209 -16.62 -16.33 -24.59
N ASN A 210 -17.31 -15.30 -25.06
CA ASN A 210 -18.76 -15.37 -25.30
C ASN A 210 -19.12 -16.32 -26.47
N ALA A 211 -18.20 -16.52 -27.42
CA ALA A 211 -18.38 -17.42 -28.56
C ALA A 211 -17.78 -18.84 -28.34
N ASN A 212 -16.92 -19.04 -27.35
CA ASN A 212 -16.22 -20.30 -27.09
C ASN A 212 -16.16 -20.60 -25.58
N ALA A 213 -16.88 -21.64 -25.16
CA ALA A 213 -16.99 -22.06 -23.76
C ALA A 213 -15.68 -22.61 -23.16
N GLU A 214 -14.85 -23.30 -23.96
CA GLU A 214 -13.55 -23.82 -23.52
C GLU A 214 -12.57 -22.66 -23.26
N PHE A 215 -12.54 -21.68 -24.17
CA PHE A 215 -11.74 -20.47 -24.00
C PHE A 215 -12.21 -19.65 -22.80
N LYS A 216 -13.53 -19.56 -22.55
CA LYS A 216 -14.08 -18.94 -21.34
C LYS A 216 -13.64 -19.67 -20.07
N ALA A 217 -13.70 -21.00 -20.05
CA ALA A 217 -13.24 -21.81 -18.92
C ALA A 217 -11.73 -21.61 -18.65
N MET A 218 -10.92 -21.53 -19.70
CA MET A 218 -9.48 -21.23 -19.62
C MET A 218 -9.19 -19.82 -19.07
N LEU A 219 -9.99 -18.81 -19.43
CA LEU A 219 -9.85 -17.47 -18.82
C LEU A 219 -10.26 -17.51 -17.34
N SER A 220 -11.41 -18.10 -17.01
CA SER A 220 -11.88 -18.23 -15.63
C SER A 220 -10.88 -19.00 -14.74
N SER A 221 -10.17 -20.01 -15.25
CA SER A 221 -9.20 -20.77 -14.48
C SER A 221 -7.93 -19.97 -14.12
N GLN A 222 -7.61 -18.87 -14.82
CA GLN A 222 -6.51 -17.98 -14.42
C GLN A 222 -6.73 -17.32 -13.06
N GLY A 223 -7.97 -17.29 -12.57
CA GLY A 223 -8.28 -16.83 -11.21
C GLY A 223 -7.54 -17.62 -10.12
N PHE A 224 -7.26 -18.91 -10.33
CA PHE A 224 -6.53 -19.73 -9.36
C PHE A 224 -5.08 -19.26 -9.19
N GLU A 225 -4.44 -18.77 -10.25
CA GLU A 225 -3.09 -18.16 -10.18
C GLU A 225 -3.09 -16.82 -9.42
N LEU A 226 -4.23 -16.15 -9.31
CA LEU A 226 -4.37 -14.90 -8.54
C LEU A 226 -4.40 -15.11 -7.03
N LEU A 227 -4.73 -16.31 -6.53
CA LEU A 227 -4.69 -16.63 -5.09
C LEU A 227 -3.28 -16.45 -4.53
N ASN A 228 -2.26 -16.89 -5.27
CA ASN A 228 -0.86 -16.70 -4.93
C ASN A 228 -0.44 -15.22 -4.93
N ASN A 229 -1.17 -14.34 -5.63
CA ASN A 229 -0.94 -12.89 -5.63
C ASN A 229 -1.84 -12.17 -4.60
N THR A 230 -1.94 -12.74 -3.40
CA THR A 230 -2.76 -12.22 -2.29
C THR A 230 -1.87 -11.74 -1.14
N PHE A 231 -2.13 -10.54 -0.64
CA PHE A 231 -1.26 -9.83 0.32
C PHE A 231 -2.03 -9.17 1.47
N VAL A 232 -1.34 -9.02 2.61
CA VAL A 232 -1.75 -8.11 3.68
C VAL A 232 -0.82 -6.91 3.72
N VAL A 233 -1.40 -5.72 3.70
CA VAL A 233 -0.74 -4.42 3.79
C VAL A 233 -1.09 -3.81 5.14
N ALA A 234 -0.25 -4.09 6.14
CA ALA A 234 -0.41 -3.55 7.50
C ALA A 234 0.34 -2.22 7.60
N THR A 235 -0.36 -1.13 7.89
CA THR A 235 0.21 0.22 7.92
C THR A 235 -0.01 0.89 9.27
N ASN A 236 1.05 1.39 9.89
CA ASN A 236 0.95 2.38 10.97
C ASN A 236 0.99 3.78 10.34
N LEU A 237 0.02 4.62 10.71
CA LEU A 237 -0.11 5.99 10.19
C LEU A 237 0.15 7.00 11.30
N ARG A 238 0.99 8.01 11.03
CA ARG A 238 1.33 9.08 11.98
C ARG A 238 0.94 10.42 11.40
N PHE A 239 -0.09 11.05 11.97
CA PHE A 239 -0.43 12.44 11.69
C PHE A 239 0.46 13.34 12.56
N ARG A 240 1.39 14.11 11.96
CA ARG A 240 2.38 14.92 12.70
C ARG A 240 2.29 16.40 12.32
N ASN A 241 2.45 17.27 13.32
CA ASN A 241 2.69 18.70 13.11
C ASN A 241 4.09 18.90 12.51
N ASN A 242 4.18 19.59 11.38
CA ASN A 242 5.44 19.75 10.67
C ASN A 242 6.41 20.71 11.38
N LYS A 243 5.92 21.63 12.23
CA LYS A 243 6.77 22.44 13.12
C LYS A 243 7.52 21.56 14.11
N ALA A 244 6.81 20.62 14.74
CA ALA A 244 7.40 19.69 15.70
C ALA A 244 8.47 18.81 15.05
N VAL A 245 8.17 18.29 13.86
CA VAL A 245 9.14 17.52 13.05
C VAL A 245 10.35 18.37 12.66
N ALA A 246 10.16 19.65 12.30
CA ALA A 246 11.25 20.55 11.92
C ALA A 246 12.16 20.93 13.11
N GLN A 247 11.57 21.19 14.28
CA GLN A 247 12.31 21.42 15.53
C GLN A 247 13.12 20.19 15.91
N GLU A 248 12.47 19.02 15.87
CA GLU A 248 13.07 17.72 16.17
C GLU A 248 14.25 17.35 15.23
N ILE A 249 14.19 17.74 13.95
CA ILE A 249 15.33 17.65 13.01
C ILE A 249 16.43 18.66 13.36
N SER A 250 16.08 19.85 13.84
CA SER A 250 17.01 20.93 14.16
C SER A 250 17.81 20.65 15.43
N ASP A 251 17.15 20.21 16.50
CA ASP A 251 17.77 19.85 17.79
C ASP A 251 18.80 18.73 17.63
N MET A 252 18.46 17.75 16.80
CA MET A 252 19.37 16.70 16.35
C MET A 252 20.66 17.24 15.72
N VAL A 253 20.54 18.17 14.77
CA VAL A 253 21.68 18.77 14.03
C VAL A 253 22.52 19.72 14.89
N GLY A 254 21.97 20.20 16.01
CA GLY A 254 22.75 20.87 17.06
C GLY A 254 23.60 19.93 17.93
N GLY A 255 23.28 18.64 17.96
CA GLY A 255 24.05 17.59 18.63
C GLY A 255 25.10 16.95 17.72
N VAL A 256 26.05 16.21 18.32
CA VAL A 256 27.25 15.67 17.62
C VAL A 256 26.95 14.55 16.60
N ALA A 257 25.69 14.16 16.38
CA ALA A 257 25.32 13.13 15.40
C ALA A 257 23.91 13.31 14.82
N ALA A 258 23.78 13.93 13.64
CA ALA A 258 22.51 13.95 12.91
C ALA A 258 22.61 14.28 11.42
N VAL A 259 22.15 13.35 10.59
CA VAL A 259 21.89 13.51 9.15
C VAL A 259 20.80 12.50 8.78
N ALA A 260 19.57 12.93 8.51
CA ALA A 260 18.50 12.06 7.99
C ALA A 260 17.35 12.85 7.35
N ALA A 261 17.67 13.85 6.52
CA ALA A 261 16.69 14.83 6.01
C ALA A 261 16.35 14.69 4.52
N GLN A 262 16.15 13.47 4.00
CA GLN A 262 15.46 13.29 2.71
C GLN A 262 14.13 12.57 2.87
N ASN A 263 13.13 13.10 2.17
CA ASN A 263 11.93 12.38 1.77
C ASN A 263 12.38 11.07 1.08
N ALA A 264 12.26 9.96 1.82
CA ALA A 264 12.77 8.64 1.47
C ALA A 264 12.00 7.60 2.33
N GLY A 265 11.47 6.51 1.77
CA GLY A 265 11.80 5.93 0.47
C GLY A 265 13.21 5.35 0.47
N ALA A 266 13.40 4.26 1.23
CA ALA A 266 14.66 3.57 1.48
C ALA A 266 15.77 4.38 2.20
N LEU A 267 16.01 4.03 3.47
CA LEU A 267 17.22 3.31 3.86
C LEU A 267 18.52 3.71 3.14
N GLY A 268 18.98 4.92 3.41
CA GLY A 268 19.95 5.61 2.57
C GLY A 268 21.05 6.35 3.33
N SER A 269 21.43 5.87 4.53
CA SER A 269 22.57 6.33 5.34
C SER A 269 22.50 7.74 5.99
N LEU A 270 23.05 7.81 7.20
CA LEU A 270 23.43 9.03 7.92
C LEU A 270 24.57 9.85 7.23
N ALA A 271 24.97 9.51 6.01
CA ALA A 271 26.13 10.12 5.34
C ALA A 271 25.76 11.19 4.28
N ALA A 272 24.48 11.31 3.90
CA ALA A 272 24.09 12.05 2.70
C ALA A 272 23.96 13.58 2.84
N PHE A 273 24.00 14.15 4.06
CA PHE A 273 23.96 15.60 4.31
C PHE A 273 25.27 16.11 4.90
N GLY A 274 26.31 16.18 4.06
CA GLY A 274 27.53 16.91 4.38
C GLY A 274 27.38 18.45 4.42
N ALA A 275 26.17 19.01 4.38
CA ALA A 275 25.95 20.47 4.26
C ALA A 275 24.64 20.95 4.92
N LYS A 276 24.76 21.97 5.79
CA LYS A 276 23.62 22.67 6.45
C LYS A 276 22.53 23.13 5.47
N LYS A 277 22.93 23.63 4.30
CA LYS A 277 22.02 24.08 3.23
C LYS A 277 21.03 23.02 2.75
N GLY A 278 21.42 21.75 2.79
CA GLY A 278 20.50 20.66 2.46
C GLY A 278 19.40 20.52 3.50
N THR A 279 19.77 20.56 4.79
CA THR A 279 18.83 20.47 5.92
C THR A 279 17.85 21.64 5.91
N GLU A 280 18.33 22.86 5.67
CA GLU A 280 17.49 24.06 5.52
C GLU A 280 16.46 23.90 4.40
N ALA A 281 16.86 23.40 3.23
CA ALA A 281 15.94 23.15 2.12
C ALA A 281 14.89 22.06 2.45
N ALA A 282 15.29 21.00 3.17
CA ALA A 282 14.38 19.94 3.61
C ALA A 282 13.36 20.44 4.66
N ILE A 283 13.81 21.24 5.64
CA ILE A 283 12.94 21.88 6.63
C ILE A 283 11.98 22.85 5.94
N ASN A 284 12.47 23.69 5.02
CA ASN A 284 11.62 24.63 4.28
C ASN A 284 10.56 23.91 3.42
N GLY A 285 10.92 22.79 2.78
CA GLY A 285 9.99 21.95 2.04
C GLY A 285 8.91 21.31 2.93
N LEU A 286 9.33 20.76 4.07
CA LEU A 286 8.45 20.21 5.11
C LEU A 286 7.47 21.26 5.65
N MET A 287 7.93 22.49 5.86
CA MET A 287 7.18 23.59 6.46
C MET A 287 6.20 24.29 5.49
N LYS A 288 6.18 23.92 4.19
CA LYS A 288 5.12 24.37 3.25
C LYS A 288 3.73 23.93 3.72
N ASP A 289 3.65 22.69 4.22
CA ASP A 289 2.45 22.07 4.75
C ASP A 289 2.45 22.16 6.29
N MET A 290 1.28 22.38 6.93
CA MET A 290 1.20 22.49 8.40
C MET A 290 1.30 21.13 9.08
N TYR A 291 0.68 20.12 8.47
CA TYR A 291 0.64 18.74 8.94
C TYR A 291 1.08 17.78 7.84
N SER A 292 1.37 16.55 8.22
CA SER A 292 1.61 15.47 7.26
C SER A 292 1.23 14.11 7.85
N VAL A 293 0.96 13.17 6.96
CA VAL A 293 0.72 11.76 7.28
C VAL A 293 1.95 10.97 6.86
N THR A 294 2.55 10.25 7.80
CA THR A 294 3.62 9.28 7.54
C THR A 294 3.04 7.87 7.61
N ALA A 295 3.19 7.09 6.54
CA ALA A 295 2.85 5.67 6.50
C ALA A 295 4.11 4.83 6.71
N VAL A 296 4.10 3.96 7.72
CA VAL A 296 5.08 2.87 7.89
C VAL A 296 4.33 1.58 7.61
N THR A 297 4.73 0.87 6.55
CA THR A 297 3.92 -0.22 5.98
C THR A 297 4.71 -1.52 5.91
N ASN A 298 4.18 -2.59 6.50
CA ASN A 298 4.65 -3.96 6.36
C ASN A 298 3.79 -4.70 5.34
N LEU A 299 4.45 -5.49 4.49
CA LEU A 299 3.84 -6.33 3.46
C LEU A 299 4.02 -7.80 3.82
N TYR A 300 2.92 -8.55 3.77
CA TYR A 300 2.87 -10.01 3.91
C TYR A 300 2.19 -10.61 2.69
N LYS A 301 2.57 -11.82 2.31
CA LYS A 301 2.01 -12.56 1.17
C LYS A 301 1.40 -13.87 1.66
N LEU A 302 0.27 -14.27 1.10
CA LEU A 302 -0.33 -15.58 1.30
C LEU A 302 0.61 -16.65 0.75
N ASP A 303 0.98 -17.61 1.59
CA ASP A 303 1.73 -18.79 1.18
C ASP A 303 0.77 -19.76 0.48
N TRP A 304 0.62 -19.59 -0.83
CA TRP A 304 -0.23 -20.42 -1.68
C TRP A 304 0.59 -21.07 -2.81
N ASN A 305 0.40 -22.36 -3.01
CA ASN A 305 1.07 -23.16 -4.04
C ASN A 305 0.22 -24.41 -4.36
N ASP A 306 0.59 -25.12 -5.42
CA ASP A 306 -0.14 -26.30 -5.92
C ASP A 306 -0.26 -27.42 -4.85
N ASP A 307 0.72 -27.60 -3.96
CA ASP A 307 0.65 -28.59 -2.86
C ASP A 307 -0.41 -28.21 -1.81
N ILE A 308 -0.51 -26.93 -1.44
CA ILE A 308 -1.49 -26.41 -0.48
C ILE A 308 -2.89 -26.44 -1.09
N ASP A 309 -3.05 -26.05 -2.37
CA ASP A 309 -4.31 -26.11 -3.09
C ASP A 309 -4.83 -27.56 -3.19
N MET A 310 -3.98 -28.50 -3.60
CA MET A 310 -4.32 -29.93 -3.65
C MET A 310 -4.70 -30.47 -2.27
N ALA A 311 -3.92 -30.16 -1.22
CA ALA A 311 -4.17 -30.67 0.13
C ALA A 311 -5.41 -30.06 0.80
N LEU A 312 -5.77 -28.80 0.49
CA LEU A 312 -7.02 -28.18 0.95
C LEU A 312 -8.22 -28.64 0.12
N SER A 313 -8.04 -28.86 -1.18
CA SER A 313 -9.07 -29.38 -2.07
C SER A 313 -9.57 -30.75 -1.66
N ASP A 314 -8.63 -31.68 -1.37
CA ASP A 314 -8.92 -33.03 -0.89
C ASP A 314 -9.61 -33.05 0.49
N LYS A 315 -9.12 -32.22 1.43
CA LYS A 315 -9.60 -32.24 2.82
C LYS A 315 -10.86 -31.42 3.09
N VAL A 316 -11.04 -30.31 2.35
CA VAL A 316 -11.99 -29.25 2.72
C VAL A 316 -12.77 -28.73 1.51
N LEU A 317 -12.11 -28.16 0.50
CA LEU A 317 -12.77 -27.24 -0.45
C LEU A 317 -13.76 -27.93 -1.40
N TYR A 318 -13.60 -29.23 -1.66
CA TYR A 318 -14.53 -30.03 -2.47
C TYR A 318 -15.46 -30.95 -1.65
N ASN A 319 -15.40 -30.90 -0.32
CA ASN A 319 -16.36 -31.60 0.52
C ASN A 319 -17.63 -30.75 0.68
N GLU A 320 -18.75 -31.26 0.18
CA GLU A 320 -20.05 -30.58 0.15
C GLU A 320 -20.59 -30.08 1.51
N ASN A 321 -20.08 -30.60 2.62
CA ASN A 321 -20.49 -30.22 3.97
C ASN A 321 -19.35 -29.59 4.79
N ALA A 322 -18.22 -29.25 4.16
CA ALA A 322 -17.12 -28.60 4.84
C ALA A 322 -17.50 -27.21 5.32
N THR A 323 -17.12 -26.94 6.56
CA THR A 323 -17.33 -25.67 7.24
C THR A 323 -16.06 -24.83 7.21
N LEU A 324 -16.18 -23.56 7.62
CA LEU A 324 -15.02 -22.73 7.91
C LEU A 324 -14.12 -23.35 9.00
N GLN A 325 -14.67 -24.11 9.95
CA GLN A 325 -13.86 -24.73 11.00
C GLN A 325 -12.94 -25.81 10.43
N ASP A 326 -13.40 -26.58 9.44
CA ASP A 326 -12.57 -27.60 8.77
C ASP A 326 -11.39 -26.96 8.02
N LEU A 327 -11.58 -25.76 7.44
CA LEU A 327 -10.49 -24.97 6.84
C LEU A 327 -9.50 -24.49 7.91
N LEU A 328 -9.99 -23.96 9.04
CA LEU A 328 -9.17 -23.45 10.14
C LEU A 328 -8.35 -24.55 10.83
N ASP A 329 -8.94 -25.75 10.96
CA ASP A 329 -8.33 -26.92 11.59
C ASP A 329 -7.34 -27.64 10.67
N ALA A 330 -7.46 -27.48 9.34
CA ALA A 330 -6.48 -27.99 8.38
C ALA A 330 -5.07 -27.40 8.61
N GLY A 331 -4.98 -26.14 9.07
CA GLY A 331 -3.73 -25.50 9.48
C GLY A 331 -2.71 -25.29 8.35
N LEU A 332 -3.17 -25.29 7.09
CA LEU A 332 -2.32 -25.21 5.89
C LEU A 332 -2.06 -23.77 5.44
N CYS A 333 -3.00 -22.83 5.68
CA CYS A 333 -2.88 -21.45 5.21
C CYS A 333 -1.89 -20.65 6.07
N LYS A 334 -0.96 -19.93 5.44
CA LYS A 334 0.06 -19.11 6.14
C LYS A 334 0.31 -17.78 5.44
N LEU A 335 0.89 -16.83 6.16
CA LEU A 335 1.30 -15.53 5.65
C LEU A 335 2.79 -15.32 5.93
N SER A 336 3.58 -15.19 4.88
CA SER A 336 5.01 -14.88 4.98
C SER A 336 5.28 -13.39 4.81
N TYR A 337 6.21 -12.85 5.60
CA TYR A 337 6.64 -11.46 5.48
C TYR A 337 7.47 -11.25 4.20
N VAL A 338 7.17 -10.17 3.48
CA VAL A 338 7.84 -9.79 2.23
C VAL A 338 8.81 -8.65 2.47
N GLY A 339 8.33 -7.55 3.08
CA GLY A 339 9.12 -6.33 3.22
C GLY A 339 8.42 -5.24 4.02
N GLN A 340 9.11 -4.11 4.19
CA GLN A 340 8.61 -2.92 4.87
C GLN A 340 9.15 -1.68 4.16
N THR A 341 8.32 -0.64 4.07
CA THR A 341 8.74 0.66 3.55
C THR A 341 8.13 1.82 4.36
N LYS A 342 8.56 3.05 4.02
CA LYS A 342 8.06 4.30 4.62
C LYS A 342 7.79 5.35 3.55
N ALA A 343 6.64 6.00 3.66
CA ALA A 343 6.22 7.13 2.83
C ALA A 343 5.61 8.24 3.69
N ARG A 344 5.54 9.45 3.15
CA ARG A 344 4.99 10.63 3.83
C ARG A 344 4.33 11.54 2.80
N SER A 345 3.12 12.01 3.07
CA SER A 345 2.47 13.08 2.31
C SER A 345 2.13 14.24 3.22
N GLY A 346 2.30 15.48 2.73
CA GLY A 346 1.76 16.66 3.38
C GLY A 346 0.24 16.76 3.27
N VAL A 347 -0.36 17.42 4.26
CA VAL A 347 -1.75 17.87 4.24
C VAL A 347 -1.79 19.22 3.53
N LYS A 348 -2.33 19.23 2.31
CA LYS A 348 -2.41 20.43 1.47
C LYS A 348 -3.51 21.36 1.97
N LYS A 349 -3.38 22.67 1.71
CA LYS A 349 -4.34 23.68 2.18
C LYS A 349 -5.44 23.84 1.13
N ASP A 350 -6.70 23.72 1.52
CA ASP A 350 -7.85 24.03 0.69
C ASP A 350 -8.91 24.68 1.60
N LYS A 351 -9.43 25.84 1.21
CA LYS A 351 -10.45 26.56 2.00
C LYS A 351 -11.86 25.98 1.82
N THR A 352 -12.04 25.09 0.85
CA THR A 352 -13.32 24.45 0.53
C THR A 352 -13.52 23.11 1.22
N LYS A 353 -12.48 22.60 1.89
CA LYS A 353 -12.45 21.27 2.52
C LYS A 353 -12.16 21.36 4.01
N THR A 354 -12.69 20.39 4.75
CA THR A 354 -12.41 20.20 6.17
C THR A 354 -11.07 19.49 6.39
N LEU A 355 -10.53 19.56 7.62
CA LEU A 355 -9.22 18.98 7.93
C LEU A 355 -9.17 17.46 7.74
N ASP A 356 -10.25 16.76 8.09
CA ASP A 356 -10.40 15.31 7.91
C ASP A 356 -10.40 14.92 6.42
N GLN A 357 -11.04 15.69 5.54
CA GLN A 357 -10.98 15.49 4.09
C GLN A 357 -9.56 15.65 3.55
N LEU A 358 -8.85 16.70 3.98
CA LEU A 358 -7.47 16.96 3.56
C LEU A 358 -6.49 15.93 4.15
N ALA A 359 -6.77 15.44 5.35
CA ALA A 359 -6.03 14.35 5.98
C ALA A 359 -6.31 13.00 5.31
N ALA A 360 -7.53 12.75 4.82
CA ALA A 360 -7.87 11.57 4.02
C ALA A 360 -7.11 11.58 2.69
N SER A 361 -7.11 12.71 1.97
CA SER A 361 -6.29 12.90 0.76
C SER A 361 -4.79 12.66 1.03
N ALA A 362 -4.24 13.21 2.11
CA ALA A 362 -2.84 12.97 2.50
C ALA A 362 -2.56 11.53 2.92
N THR A 363 -3.51 10.87 3.61
CA THR A 363 -3.41 9.47 4.01
C THR A 363 -3.41 8.54 2.80
N ALA A 364 -4.33 8.75 1.86
CA ALA A 364 -4.38 8.02 0.60
C ALA A 364 -3.06 8.16 -0.16
N ARG A 365 -2.56 9.39 -0.37
CA ARG A 365 -1.25 9.64 -1.00
C ARG A 365 -0.10 8.93 -0.29
N ALA A 366 -0.07 8.93 1.05
CA ALA A 366 0.98 8.25 1.80
C ALA A 366 0.92 6.72 1.62
N ILE A 367 -0.28 6.14 1.54
CA ILE A 367 -0.50 4.71 1.25
C ILE A 367 -0.14 4.38 -0.20
N ASP A 368 -0.62 5.16 -1.18
CA ASP A 368 -0.31 5.03 -2.62
C ASP A 368 1.22 4.98 -2.82
N MET A 369 1.95 5.95 -2.26
CA MET A 369 3.42 5.98 -2.29
C MET A 369 4.08 4.78 -1.61
N ALA A 370 3.54 4.30 -0.48
CA ALA A 370 4.09 3.13 0.21
C ALA A 370 3.89 1.87 -0.64
N LEU A 371 2.73 1.69 -1.26
CA LEU A 371 2.45 0.60 -2.18
C LEU A 371 3.37 0.65 -3.40
N ALA A 372 3.54 1.81 -4.03
CA ALA A 372 4.45 1.98 -5.16
C ALA A 372 5.92 1.68 -4.78
N LYS A 373 6.37 2.09 -3.59
CA LYS A 373 7.71 1.75 -3.06
C LYS A 373 7.87 0.24 -2.84
N LEU A 374 6.87 -0.42 -2.25
CA LEU A 374 6.88 -1.87 -2.08
C LEU A 374 6.94 -2.61 -3.42
N GLN A 375 6.28 -2.11 -4.48
CA GLN A 375 6.37 -2.68 -5.83
C GLN A 375 7.77 -2.52 -6.45
N VAL A 376 8.45 -1.39 -6.22
CA VAL A 376 9.85 -1.24 -6.65
C VAL A 376 10.75 -2.23 -5.91
N GLU A 377 10.62 -2.29 -4.58
CA GLU A 377 11.49 -3.04 -3.67
C GLU A 377 11.28 -4.56 -3.72
N ASN A 378 10.07 -5.04 -4.07
CA ASN A 378 9.69 -6.45 -3.99
C ASN A 378 9.03 -6.91 -5.30
N GLU A 379 9.73 -7.72 -6.10
CA GLU A 379 9.27 -8.10 -7.44
C GLU A 379 7.95 -8.89 -7.42
N VAL A 380 7.76 -9.71 -6.39
CA VAL A 380 6.54 -10.50 -6.15
C VAL A 380 5.28 -9.64 -5.97
N PHE A 381 5.43 -8.35 -5.65
CA PHE A 381 4.31 -7.42 -5.43
C PHE A 381 4.04 -6.53 -6.65
N ARG A 382 4.87 -6.58 -7.71
CA ARG A 382 4.71 -5.73 -8.89
C ARG A 382 3.42 -6.07 -9.64
N THR A 383 2.59 -5.05 -9.82
CA THR A 383 1.39 -5.15 -10.64
C THR A 383 1.75 -5.18 -12.14
N THR A 384 0.84 -5.73 -12.94
CA THR A 384 0.98 -5.82 -14.40
C THR A 384 -0.21 -5.10 -15.05
N VAL A 385 0.08 -4.19 -15.97
CA VAL A 385 -0.82 -3.15 -16.44
C VAL A 385 -1.13 -3.36 -17.93
N PRO A 386 -2.40 -3.39 -18.37
CA PRO A 386 -2.72 -3.50 -19.80
C PRO A 386 -2.28 -2.25 -20.57
N ILE A 387 -1.77 -2.45 -21.79
CA ILE A 387 -1.54 -1.34 -22.74
C ILE A 387 -2.89 -0.89 -23.28
N SER A 388 -3.25 0.36 -22.99
CA SER A 388 -4.52 0.96 -23.42
C SER A 388 -4.49 1.37 -24.90
N LYS A 389 -3.32 1.74 -25.44
CA LYS A 389 -3.14 2.09 -26.85
C LYS A 389 -1.68 1.90 -27.29
N SER A 390 -1.48 1.48 -28.53
CA SER A 390 -0.19 1.43 -29.23
C SER A 390 -0.27 2.29 -30.50
N ALA A 391 0.59 3.30 -30.65
CA ALA A 391 0.63 4.17 -31.85
C ALA A 391 1.98 4.89 -32.01
N ASP A 392 2.45 5.05 -33.24
CA ASP A 392 3.61 5.88 -33.62
C ASP A 392 4.93 5.59 -32.89
N GLY A 393 5.14 4.34 -32.46
CA GLY A 393 6.30 3.95 -31.64
C GLY A 393 6.16 4.29 -30.16
N PHE A 394 4.94 4.57 -29.70
CA PHE A 394 4.59 4.81 -28.31
C PHE A 394 3.49 3.85 -27.82
N LEU A 395 3.56 3.54 -26.55
CA LEU A 395 2.58 2.82 -25.76
C LEU A 395 1.96 3.79 -24.77
N TYR A 396 0.67 3.61 -24.50
CA TYR A 396 -0.08 4.43 -23.57
C TYR A 396 -0.80 3.51 -22.58
N ALA A 397 -0.68 3.80 -21.29
CA ALA A 397 -1.30 3.02 -20.21
C ALA A 397 -1.83 3.95 -19.11
N LYS A 398 -2.97 3.61 -18.52
CA LYS A 398 -3.58 4.38 -17.42
C LYS A 398 -2.86 4.10 -16.08
N ILE A 399 -1.62 4.57 -15.99
CA ILE A 399 -0.78 4.66 -14.79
C ILE A 399 -0.10 6.03 -14.78
N GLY A 400 0.33 6.50 -13.62
CA GLY A 400 0.89 7.84 -13.44
C GLY A 400 1.59 8.02 -12.10
N SER A 401 1.65 9.27 -11.64
CA SER A 401 2.31 9.66 -10.40
C SER A 401 1.79 8.93 -9.15
N LYS A 402 0.50 8.56 -9.09
CA LYS A 402 -0.10 7.79 -7.99
C LYS A 402 0.50 6.39 -7.85
N GLU A 403 0.71 5.71 -8.99
CA GLU A 403 1.38 4.42 -9.05
C GLU A 403 2.91 4.56 -8.97
N GLY A 404 3.39 5.78 -8.67
CA GLY A 404 4.79 6.13 -8.57
C GLY A 404 5.52 5.97 -9.89
N VAL A 405 4.95 6.39 -11.02
CA VAL A 405 5.63 6.42 -12.33
C VAL A 405 6.48 7.70 -12.46
N ASN A 406 7.72 7.58 -12.96
CA ASN A 406 8.61 8.71 -13.24
C ASN A 406 9.11 8.73 -14.69
N GLU A 407 9.54 9.91 -15.14
CA GLU A 407 10.24 10.06 -16.41
C GLU A 407 11.43 9.12 -16.53
N GLY A 408 11.54 8.47 -17.69
CA GLY A 408 12.64 7.58 -18.00
C GLY A 408 12.62 6.21 -17.33
N ASP A 409 11.65 5.90 -16.45
CA ASP A 409 11.41 4.55 -15.95
C ASP A 409 11.26 3.56 -17.12
N GLU A 410 11.79 2.34 -16.95
CA GLU A 410 11.78 1.32 -18.00
C GLU A 410 10.82 0.20 -17.63
N TYR A 411 9.89 -0.08 -18.53
CA TYR A 411 8.92 -1.17 -18.43
C TYR A 411 9.25 -2.25 -19.44
N GLU A 412 9.01 -3.50 -19.07
CA GLU A 412 8.99 -4.59 -20.03
C GLU A 412 7.62 -4.74 -20.66
N VAL A 413 7.58 -5.04 -21.95
CA VAL A 413 6.35 -5.33 -22.69
C VAL A 413 6.18 -6.85 -22.70
N LEU A 414 5.04 -7.30 -22.17
CA LEU A 414 4.73 -8.69 -21.91
C LEU A 414 3.61 -9.17 -22.83
N GLU A 415 3.89 -10.25 -23.57
CA GLU A 415 2.90 -11.03 -24.31
C GLU A 415 2.31 -12.11 -23.39
N GLN A 416 1.00 -12.23 -23.36
CA GLN A 416 0.32 -13.35 -22.70
C GLN A 416 0.33 -14.55 -23.65
N GLN A 417 0.92 -15.66 -23.23
CA GLN A 417 1.03 -16.90 -24.01
C GLN A 417 0.52 -18.08 -23.18
N LEU A 418 -0.08 -19.09 -23.82
CA LEU A 418 -0.38 -20.35 -23.15
C LEU A 418 0.89 -21.20 -23.11
N ASP A 419 1.28 -21.69 -21.93
CA ASP A 419 2.35 -22.68 -21.80
C ASP A 419 1.80 -24.07 -22.14
N GLU A 420 2.26 -24.64 -23.26
CA GLU A 420 1.76 -25.91 -23.80
C GLU A 420 1.97 -27.14 -22.89
N LYS A 421 2.82 -27.04 -21.86
CA LYS A 421 3.12 -28.16 -20.94
C LYS A 421 2.24 -28.15 -19.71
N THR A 422 1.95 -26.96 -19.21
CA THR A 422 1.18 -26.74 -17.97
C THR A 422 -0.27 -26.34 -18.23
N ASN A 423 -0.59 -25.92 -19.46
CA ASN A 423 -1.84 -25.24 -19.82
C ASN A 423 -2.15 -23.99 -18.97
N LYS A 424 -1.12 -23.40 -18.33
CA LYS A 424 -1.21 -22.14 -17.60
C LYS A 424 -0.82 -20.96 -18.50
N MET A 425 -1.41 -19.79 -18.27
CA MET A 425 -1.03 -18.57 -19.00
C MET A 425 0.24 -17.95 -18.40
N ILE A 426 1.21 -17.64 -19.25
CA ILE A 426 2.51 -17.05 -18.89
C ILE A 426 2.70 -15.70 -19.57
N TYR A 427 3.49 -14.82 -18.96
CA TYR A 427 3.76 -13.47 -19.46
C TYR A 427 5.20 -13.34 -19.93
N LYS A 428 5.39 -13.41 -21.25
CA LYS A 428 6.69 -13.45 -21.89
C LYS A 428 7.14 -12.06 -22.32
N LYS A 429 8.35 -11.66 -21.92
CA LYS A 429 8.96 -10.41 -22.37
C LYS A 429 9.27 -10.43 -23.87
N VAL A 430 8.67 -9.52 -24.62
CA VAL A 430 8.87 -9.36 -26.08
C VAL A 430 9.58 -8.06 -26.48
N ALA A 431 9.49 -7.02 -25.63
CA ALA A 431 10.12 -5.73 -25.86
C ALA A 431 10.36 -5.00 -24.53
N SER A 432 10.81 -3.75 -24.62
CA SER A 432 10.90 -2.85 -23.48
C SER A 432 10.56 -1.43 -23.94
N ALA A 433 9.90 -0.68 -23.06
CA ALA A 433 9.44 0.66 -23.28
C ALA A 433 9.96 1.59 -22.17
N LYS A 434 10.15 2.87 -22.49
CA LYS A 434 10.70 3.85 -21.57
C LYS A 434 9.73 5.02 -21.45
N VAL A 435 9.41 5.44 -20.23
CA VAL A 435 8.53 6.60 -19.98
C VAL A 435 9.18 7.86 -20.59
N GLU A 436 8.41 8.58 -21.41
CA GLU A 436 8.90 9.77 -22.10
C GLU A 436 8.94 11.00 -21.18
N LYS A 437 9.79 11.97 -21.52
CA LYS A 437 9.81 13.28 -20.87
C LYS A 437 8.48 14.01 -21.08
N ASN A 438 7.97 14.65 -20.03
CA ASN A 438 6.64 15.24 -19.93
C ASN A 438 5.50 14.26 -20.27
N GLY A 439 5.76 12.95 -20.19
CA GLY A 439 4.83 11.89 -20.58
C GLY A 439 4.17 11.16 -19.41
N VAL A 440 4.39 11.58 -18.17
CA VAL A 440 3.79 10.98 -16.96
C VAL A 440 2.42 11.59 -16.70
N TRP A 441 1.40 10.76 -16.54
CA TRP A 441 0.07 11.21 -16.12
C TRP A 441 0.09 11.65 -14.65
N PHE A 442 -0.40 12.86 -14.36
CA PHE A 442 -0.54 13.36 -12.99
C PHE A 442 -1.91 12.98 -12.41
N ASN A 443 -2.00 11.77 -11.87
CA ASN A 443 -3.20 11.17 -11.29
C ASN A 443 -3.15 11.04 -9.75
N THR A 444 -2.23 11.76 -9.10
CA THR A 444 -2.05 11.71 -7.64
C THR A 444 -3.35 12.00 -6.90
N THR A 445 -3.67 11.21 -5.87
CA THR A 445 -4.87 11.41 -5.06
C THR A 445 -4.94 12.83 -4.48
N GLY A 446 -6.00 13.58 -4.77
CA GLY A 446 -6.10 15.02 -4.43
C GLY A 446 -5.23 15.94 -5.31
N ALA A 447 -5.01 15.59 -6.58
CA ALA A 447 -4.25 16.38 -7.56
C ALA A 447 -4.63 17.87 -7.57
N ASP A 448 -5.92 18.19 -7.53
CA ASP A 448 -6.41 19.58 -7.56
C ASP A 448 -5.94 20.39 -6.33
N GLU A 449 -5.82 19.75 -5.17
CA GLU A 449 -5.26 20.37 -3.96
C GLU A 449 -3.78 20.71 -4.16
N ILE A 450 -3.03 19.79 -4.78
CA ILE A 450 -1.61 19.97 -5.04
C ILE A 450 -1.40 21.09 -6.06
N ILE A 451 -2.15 21.07 -7.15
CA ILE A 451 -2.14 22.09 -8.22
C ILE A 451 -2.47 23.47 -7.66
N ALA A 452 -3.48 23.57 -6.78
CA ALA A 452 -3.86 24.84 -6.13
C ALA A 452 -2.82 25.37 -5.12
N ASN A 453 -1.90 24.51 -4.65
CA ASN A 453 -0.79 24.87 -3.75
C ASN A 453 0.56 24.98 -4.48
N ALA A 454 0.61 24.78 -5.81
CA ALA A 454 1.80 24.93 -6.65
C ALA A 454 1.89 26.34 -7.26
N GLU A 455 3.11 26.78 -7.62
CA GLU A 455 3.36 28.15 -8.09
C GLU A 455 3.77 28.19 -9.57
N GLY A 456 3.18 29.13 -10.32
CA GLY A 456 3.55 29.45 -11.70
C GLY A 456 3.64 28.23 -12.62
N ALA A 457 4.80 28.05 -13.26
CA ALA A 457 5.05 26.97 -14.21
C ALA A 457 4.92 25.55 -13.63
N GLU A 458 5.04 25.37 -12.31
CA GLU A 458 4.81 24.08 -11.65
C GLU A 458 3.32 23.69 -11.74
N ALA A 459 2.43 24.62 -11.42
CA ALA A 459 0.98 24.40 -11.50
C ALA A 459 0.50 24.20 -12.95
N GLU A 460 1.08 24.91 -13.91
CA GLU A 460 0.80 24.73 -15.35
C GLU A 460 1.24 23.36 -15.85
N ALA A 461 2.45 22.92 -15.48
CA ALA A 461 2.96 21.60 -15.83
C ALA A 461 2.13 20.46 -15.20
N MET A 462 1.71 20.61 -13.95
CA MET A 462 0.85 19.62 -13.28
C MET A 462 -0.54 19.52 -13.95
N LYS A 463 -1.16 20.64 -14.36
CA LYS A 463 -2.43 20.64 -15.11
C LYS A 463 -2.29 19.93 -16.45
N ALA A 464 -1.28 20.30 -17.25
CA ALA A 464 -1.02 19.66 -18.53
C ALA A 464 -0.75 18.14 -18.38
N ALA A 465 -0.05 17.73 -17.30
CA ALA A 465 0.18 16.33 -16.98
C ALA A 465 -1.08 15.60 -16.48
N GLN A 466 -2.01 16.29 -15.81
CA GLN A 466 -3.29 15.74 -15.35
C GLN A 466 -4.21 15.43 -16.55
N GLU A 467 -4.25 16.33 -17.54
CA GLU A 467 -5.04 16.21 -18.77
C GLU A 467 -4.61 15.05 -19.69
N LEU A 468 -3.41 14.48 -19.51
CA LEU A 468 -2.92 13.37 -20.35
C LEU A 468 -3.82 12.13 -20.31
N GLY A 469 -4.41 11.80 -19.15
CA GLY A 469 -5.24 10.59 -18.96
C GLY A 469 -4.51 9.24 -19.04
N TYR A 470 -3.21 9.23 -19.39
CA TYR A 470 -2.36 8.06 -19.56
C TYR A 470 -0.88 8.45 -19.52
N THR A 471 -0.02 7.55 -19.05
CA THR A 471 1.43 7.71 -19.24
C THR A 471 1.81 7.27 -20.65
N LYS A 472 2.68 8.05 -21.30
CA LYS A 472 3.29 7.78 -22.61
C LYS A 472 4.68 7.16 -22.47
N LEU A 473 4.87 6.00 -23.07
CA LEU A 473 6.14 5.27 -23.08
C LEU A 473 6.61 5.03 -24.52
N LYS A 474 7.87 5.31 -24.82
CA LYS A 474 8.48 5.04 -26.13
C LYS A 474 8.97 3.59 -26.22
N VAL A 475 8.66 2.91 -27.32
CA VAL A 475 9.09 1.54 -27.60
C VAL A 475 9.97 1.49 -28.86
N GLY A 476 11.06 0.72 -28.81
CA GLY A 476 12.06 0.67 -29.89
C GLY A 476 11.62 -0.11 -31.15
N LYS A 477 10.54 -0.90 -31.08
CA LYS A 477 10.00 -1.69 -32.18
C LYS A 477 8.72 -1.03 -32.72
N LYS A 478 8.60 -0.89 -34.04
CA LYS A 478 7.36 -0.48 -34.72
C LYS A 478 6.40 -1.66 -34.90
N ASN A 479 6.09 -2.34 -33.79
CA ASN A 479 5.09 -3.40 -33.75
C ASN A 479 3.82 -2.85 -33.11
N ASP A 480 2.67 -3.45 -33.43
CA ASP A 480 1.49 -3.27 -32.60
C ASP A 480 1.63 -4.12 -31.33
N PHE A 481 1.37 -3.50 -30.18
CA PHE A 481 1.36 -4.11 -28.84
C PHE A 481 -0.02 -3.96 -28.18
N SER A 482 -1.08 -3.75 -28.97
CA SER A 482 -2.46 -3.80 -28.49
C SER A 482 -2.78 -5.18 -27.91
N GLY A 483 -3.34 -5.22 -26.69
CA GLY A 483 -3.56 -6.46 -25.94
C GLY A 483 -2.35 -7.00 -25.18
N TYR A 484 -1.20 -6.33 -25.22
CA TYR A 484 -0.03 -6.68 -24.41
C TYR A 484 -0.04 -5.90 -23.09
N TYR A 485 0.85 -6.27 -22.17
CA TYR A 485 0.93 -5.69 -20.83
C TYR A 485 2.29 -5.03 -20.56
N LEU A 486 2.34 -4.17 -19.55
CA LEU A 486 3.52 -3.52 -19.01
C LEU A 486 3.77 -3.96 -17.58
N ARG A 487 5.03 -4.25 -17.23
CA ARG A 487 5.48 -4.43 -15.85
C ARG A 487 6.74 -3.61 -15.62
N LEU A 488 6.86 -3.00 -14.43
CA LEU A 488 8.04 -2.19 -14.10
C LEU A 488 9.29 -3.06 -14.08
N SER A 489 10.29 -2.70 -14.88
CA SER A 489 11.57 -3.42 -14.98
C SER A 489 12.74 -2.65 -14.39
N LYS A 490 12.73 -1.30 -14.46
CA LYS A 490 13.77 -0.46 -13.86
C LYS A 490 13.23 0.91 -13.46
N LYS A 491 13.37 1.23 -12.17
CA LYS A 491 13.09 2.54 -11.60
C LYS A 491 14.27 3.50 -11.81
N LYS A 492 14.01 4.74 -12.20
CA LYS A 492 15.02 5.82 -12.39
C LYS A 492 14.93 6.93 -11.36
N GLY A 493 13.72 7.47 -11.15
CA GLY A 493 13.48 8.51 -10.15
C GLY A 493 13.10 7.93 -8.79
N LYS A 494 13.05 8.77 -7.75
CA LYS A 494 12.46 8.40 -6.46
C LYS A 494 10.93 8.48 -6.50
N ILE A 495 10.27 7.79 -5.59
CA ILE A 495 8.83 7.97 -5.34
C ILE A 495 8.72 8.99 -4.19
N GLU A 496 8.24 10.18 -4.52
CA GLU A 496 8.22 11.39 -3.67
C GLU A 496 6.80 11.91 -3.45
#